data_AF-A0A6V7KUQ6-F1
#
_entry.id   AF-A0A6V7KUQ6-F1
#
_cell.length_a   1.000
_cell.length_b   1.000
_cell.length_c   1.000
_cell.angle_alpha   90.00
_cell.angle_beta   90.00
_cell.angle_gamma   90.00
#
_symmetry.space_group_name_H-M   'P 1'
#
loop_
_entity.id
_entity.type
_entity.pdbx_description
1 polymer ?
#
loop_
_entity_poly.entity_id
_entity_poly.type
_entity_poly.pdbx_seq_one_letter_code
_entity_poly.pdbx_strand_id
1 'polypeptide(L)' 'SCKARAMQRKRDYDPVEWTPYFDDSKDVKIGENTFHIYTTGNEGPTLVLLHGGGYSGLTWAEFT' A
#
# COMPACT_ATOMS: atom_id res chain seq x y z
N SER A 1 -1.53 -32.13 35.15
CA SER A 1 -1.94 -32.21 33.73
C SER A 1 -1.98 -30.80 33.17
N CYS A 2 -0.98 -30.44 32.37
CA CYS A 2 -0.82 -29.10 31.79
C CYS A 2 -1.86 -28.89 30.69
N LYS A 3 -2.84 -28.00 30.90
CA LYS A 3 -3.58 -27.42 29.78
C LYS A 3 -2.81 -26.19 29.34
N ALA A 4 -1.96 -26.37 28.34
CA ALA A 4 -1.38 -25.27 27.60
C ALA A 4 -2.55 -24.36 27.16
N ARG A 5 -2.63 -23.16 27.74
CA ARG A 5 -3.40 -22.07 27.12
C ARG A 5 -2.85 -21.98 25.71
N ALA A 6 -3.68 -22.34 24.73
CA ALA A 6 -3.32 -22.18 23.33
C ALA A 6 -2.72 -20.79 23.18
N MET A 7 -1.45 -20.74 22.76
CA MET A 7 -0.73 -19.50 22.52
C MET A 7 -1.41 -18.84 21.33
N GLN A 8 -2.47 -18.11 21.60
CA GLN A 8 -3.24 -17.38 20.62
C GLN A 8 -2.27 -16.35 20.07
N ARG A 9 -1.70 -16.62 18.88
CA ARG A 9 -0.73 -15.73 18.26
C ARG A 9 -1.39 -14.36 18.16
N LYS A 10 -0.88 -13.39 18.94
CA LYS A 10 -1.29 -11.99 18.81
C LYS A 10 -1.00 -11.61 17.37
N ARG A 11 -2.07 -11.35 16.60
CA ARG A 11 -1.91 -10.79 15.26
C ARG A 11 -1.38 -9.38 15.41
N ASP A 12 -0.39 -9.06 14.59
CA ASP A 12 0.09 -7.69 14.49
C ASP A 12 -0.91 -6.90 13.62
N TYR A 13 -1.30 -5.74 14.13
CA TYR A 13 -2.23 -4.83 13.47
C TYR A 13 -1.63 -3.42 13.39
N ASP A 14 -0.34 -3.28 13.67
CA ASP A 14 0.36 -2.03 13.52
C ASP A 14 0.39 -1.67 12.02
N PRO A 15 0.24 -0.38 11.65
CA PRO A 15 0.28 0.05 10.27
C PRO A 15 1.60 -0.33 9.61
N VAL A 16 1.52 -0.78 8.36
CA VAL A 16 2.70 -1.02 7.52
C VAL A 16 2.90 0.19 6.62
N GLU A 17 4.14 0.66 6.54
CA GLU A 17 4.53 1.73 5.63
C GLU A 17 4.40 1.28 4.17
N TRP A 18 4.33 2.24 3.24
CA TRP A 18 4.15 1.95 1.81
C TRP A 18 5.43 1.42 1.12
N THR A 19 6.59 1.70 1.69
CA THR A 19 7.91 1.42 1.13
C THR A 19 8.23 -0.05 0.81
N PRO A 20 7.62 -1.08 1.45
CA PRO A 20 7.80 -2.47 1.02
C PRO A 20 7.11 -2.82 -0.30
N TYR A 21 6.18 -1.97 -0.77
CA TYR A 21 5.29 -2.27 -1.89
C TYR A 21 5.55 -1.44 -3.13
N PHE A 22 6.06 -0.21 -2.95
CA PHE A 22 6.32 0.71 -4.05
C PHE A 22 7.76 1.22 -4.01
N ASP A 23 8.34 1.41 -5.18
CA ASP A 23 9.69 1.97 -5.33
C ASP A 23 9.75 3.46 -4.97
N ASP A 24 8.67 4.21 -5.24
CA ASP A 24 8.64 5.67 -5.07
C ASP A 24 7.24 6.20 -4.73
N SER A 25 7.21 7.34 -4.05
CA SER A 25 6.02 8.09 -3.63
C SER A 25 6.23 9.57 -3.95
N LYS A 26 5.33 10.15 -4.75
CA LYS A 26 5.50 11.51 -5.28
C LYS A 26 4.20 12.29 -5.37
N ASP A 27 4.34 13.60 -5.21
CA ASP A 27 3.26 14.58 -5.40
C ASP A 27 3.34 15.18 -6.80
N VAL A 28 2.29 14.98 -7.60
CA VAL A 28 2.16 15.53 -8.96
C VAL A 28 1.22 16.72 -8.92
N LYS A 29 1.74 17.90 -9.26
CA LYS A 29 0.95 19.13 -9.33
C LYS A 29 0.29 19.28 -10.70
N ILE A 30 -1.03 19.47 -10.71
CA ILE A 30 -1.84 19.70 -11.91
C ILE A 30 -2.73 20.92 -11.68
N GLY A 31 -2.32 22.07 -12.21
CA GLY A 31 -2.96 23.35 -11.92
C GLY A 31 -2.83 23.72 -10.44
N GLU A 32 -3.95 23.94 -9.78
CA GLU A 32 -4.01 24.22 -8.33
C GLU A 32 -4.13 22.95 -7.48
N ASN A 33 -4.24 21.78 -8.10
CA ASN A 33 -4.43 20.51 -7.42
C ASN A 33 -3.11 19.73 -7.30
N THR A 34 -3.01 18.89 -6.27
CA THR A 34 -1.90 17.96 -6.06
C THR A 34 -2.44 16.55 -5.96
N PHE A 35 -1.85 15.63 -6.72
CA PHE A 35 -2.17 14.22 -6.73
C PHE A 35 -1.00 13.42 -6.16
N HIS A 36 -1.24 12.66 -5.10
CA HIS A 36 -0.24 11.76 -4.53
C HIS A 36 -0.28 10.42 -5.25
N ILE A 37 0.86 9.95 -5.76
CA ILE A 37 0.97 8.68 -6.47
C ILE A 37 2.09 7.81 -5.90
N TYR A 38 1.90 6.51 -6.02
CA TYR A 38 2.92 5.49 -5.75
C TYR A 38 3.28 4.78 -7.06
N THR A 39 4.55 4.49 -7.27
CA THR A 39 5.02 3.86 -8.52
C THR A 39 5.98 2.70 -8.24
N THR A 40 5.90 1.66 -9.06
CA THR A 40 6.82 0.51 -9.07
C THR A 40 7.23 0.21 -10.50
N GLY A 41 8.51 -0.13 -10.69
CA GLY A 41 9.10 -0.47 -11.98
C GLY A 41 9.36 0.74 -12.89
N ASN A 42 10.26 0.55 -13.85
CA ASN A 42 10.71 1.56 -14.80
C ASN A 42 10.74 1.08 -16.27
N GLU A 43 10.35 -0.17 -16.52
CA GLU A 43 10.39 -0.81 -17.84
C GLU A 43 9.04 -1.47 -18.18
N GLY A 44 8.72 -1.53 -19.48
CA GLY A 44 7.49 -2.16 -19.97
C GLY A 44 6.26 -1.22 -20.02
N PRO A 45 5.06 -1.77 -20.24
CA PRO A 45 3.85 -0.96 -20.33
C PRO A 45 3.44 -0.40 -18.96
N THR A 46 3.06 0.88 -18.93
CA THR A 46 2.56 1.52 -17.71
C THR A 46 1.10 1.14 -17.46
N LEU A 47 0.83 0.60 -16.27
CA LEU A 47 -0.53 0.41 -15.76
C LEU A 47 -0.90 1.56 -14.82
N VAL A 48 -2.08 2.16 -15.04
CA VAL A 48 -2.63 3.21 -14.17
C VAL A 48 -3.77 2.62 -13.37
N LEU A 49 -3.62 2.59 -12.04
CA LEU A 49 -4.57 1.98 -11.13
C LEU A 49 -5.35 3.06 -10.37
N LEU A 50 -6.67 3.06 -10.52
CA LEU A 50 -7.57 3.97 -9.82
C LEU A 50 -8.29 3.21 -8.70
N HIS A 51 -8.27 3.75 -7.48
CA HIS A 51 -8.93 3.12 -6.34
C HIS A 51 -10.44 3.37 -6.34
N GLY A 52 -11.18 2.57 -5.56
CA GLY A 52 -12.62 2.78 -5.33
C GLY A 52 -12.92 3.97 -4.41
N GLY A 53 -14.18 4.38 -4.34
CA GLY A 53 -14.60 5.47 -3.45
C GLY A 53 -14.30 5.18 -1.97
N GLY A 54 -13.71 6.16 -1.26
CA GLY A 54 -13.32 6.04 0.15
C GLY A 54 -11.96 5.38 0.40
N TYR A 55 -11.24 5.00 -0.65
CA TYR A 55 -9.90 4.41 -0.58
C TYR A 55 -8.81 5.38 -1.05
N SER A 56 -7.57 4.90 -1.11
CA SER A 56 -6.41 5.60 -1.66
C SER A 56 -5.59 4.68 -2.58
N GLY A 57 -4.53 5.22 -3.20
CA GLY A 57 -3.59 4.45 -4.03
C GLY A 57 -2.99 3.22 -3.33
N LEU A 58 -2.90 3.22 -2.00
CA LEU A 58 -2.38 2.10 -1.19
C LEU A 58 -3.22 0.82 -1.31
N THR A 59 -4.45 0.88 -1.82
CA THR A 59 -5.28 -0.31 -2.11
C THR A 59 -4.56 -1.32 -3.00
N TRP A 60 -3.65 -0.84 -3.83
CA TRP A 60 -2.92 -1.64 -4.82
C TRP A 60 -1.55 -2.13 -4.33
N ALA A 61 -1.20 -1.94 -3.06
CA ALA A 61 0.10 -2.31 -2.51
C ALA A 61 0.47 -3.80 -2.71
N GLU A 62 -0.49 -4.71 -2.58
CA GLU A 62 -0.26 -6.16 -2.76
C GLU A 62 -0.40 -6.61 -4.24
N PHE A 63 -0.64 -5.69 -5.17
CA PHE A 63 -0.71 -5.98 -6.60
C PHE A 63 0.65 -5.79 -7.31
N THR A 64 1.46 -4.87 -6.79
CA THR A 64 2.79 -4.48 -7.27
C THR A 64 3.88 -5.42 -6.78
#